data_AF-A0A061A754-F1
#
_entry.id   AF-A0A061A754-F1
#
_cell.length_a   1.000
_cell.length_b   1.000
_cell.length_c   1.000
_cell.angle_alpha   90.00
_cell.angle_beta   90.00
_cell.angle_gamma   90.00
#
_symmetry.space_group_name_H-M   'P 1'
#
loop_
_entity.id
_entity.type
_entity.pdbx_description
1 polymer ?
#
loop_
_entity_poly.entity_id
_entity_poly.type
_entity_poly.pdbx_seq_one_letter_code
_entity_poly.pdbx_strand_id
1 'polypeptide(L)'
;MSAFLDDLYHEVGGKLVLKPDKSTVTDPITSILWKHGKNKVAEWDKDFGGLDIYAAFKERTTLDQTSGELRISGLKKTDSGVYSVEFNSKLLNKTYTLSVIKAVPKPTITSSCNPDKTSCTLTCEVDTTDAEPVTYSWKEGEGAWEDLDKQLNINKSDTGKSTKYICKMKNPVSEEVSDPIGQVFDPGEWTLKRVTVL
;
A
#
# COMPACT_ATOMS: atom_id res chain seq x y z
N MET A 1 21.50 -6.81 17.83
CA MET A 1 20.35 -7.75 17.84
C MET A 1 19.24 -7.10 17.04
N SER A 2 19.00 -7.60 15.83
CA SER A 2 17.93 -7.11 14.96
C SER A 2 16.61 -7.68 15.51
N ALA A 3 15.81 -6.84 16.15
CA ALA A 3 14.41 -7.17 16.39
C ALA A 3 13.74 -7.11 15.03
N PHE A 4 13.19 -8.23 14.56
CA PHE A 4 12.39 -8.26 13.34
C PHE A 4 11.24 -7.26 13.52
N LEU A 5 11.30 -6.16 12.77
CA LEU A 5 10.23 -5.17 12.68
C LEU A 5 9.14 -5.80 11.82
N ASP A 6 8.04 -6.21 12.45
CA ASP A 6 6.83 -6.54 11.70
C ASP A 6 6.26 -5.21 11.19
N ASP A 7 6.59 -4.85 9.96
CA ASP A 7 5.98 -3.69 9.28
C ASP A 7 4.53 -4.02 8.96
N LEU A 8 3.61 -3.39 9.70
CA LEU A 8 2.18 -3.54 9.53
C LEU A 8 1.66 -2.45 8.59
N TYR A 9 1.07 -2.85 7.46
CA TYR A 9 0.37 -1.92 6.57
C TYR A 9 -1.13 -1.98 6.79
N HIS A 10 -1.76 -0.82 6.94
CA HIS A 10 -3.21 -0.69 7.06
C HIS A 10 -3.72 0.47 6.22
N GLU A 11 -4.94 0.33 5.70
CA GLU A 11 -5.58 1.39 4.94
C GLU A 11 -6.05 2.53 5.86
N VAL A 12 -5.98 3.77 5.38
CA VAL A 12 -6.66 4.92 5.99
C VAL A 12 -8.14 4.62 6.22
N GLY A 13 -8.66 4.96 7.40
CA GLY A 13 -10.02 4.64 7.82
C GLY A 13 -10.21 3.21 8.34
N GLY A 14 -9.21 2.34 8.16
CA GLY A 14 -9.23 0.95 8.61
C GLY A 14 -9.16 0.76 10.13
N LYS A 15 -8.93 -0.48 10.56
CA LYS A 15 -8.83 -0.89 11.96
C LYS A 15 -7.50 -1.58 12.22
N LEU A 16 -6.80 -1.16 13.27
CA LEU A 16 -5.60 -1.81 13.80
C LEU A 16 -5.96 -2.74 14.95
N VAL A 17 -5.32 -3.91 15.02
CA VAL A 17 -5.34 -4.80 16.18
C VAL A 17 -3.92 -5.22 16.51
N LEU A 18 -3.41 -4.83 17.68
CA LEU A 18 -2.11 -5.23 18.18
C LEU A 18 -2.28 -6.23 19.33
N LYS A 19 -1.77 -7.45 19.15
CA LYS A 19 -1.85 -8.54 20.12
C LYS A 19 -0.47 -8.84 20.70
N PRO A 20 -0.11 -8.29 21.88
CA PRO A 20 1.17 -8.57 22.50
C PRO A 20 1.28 -10.03 22.93
N ASP A 21 2.42 -10.64 22.62
CA ASP A 21 2.78 -11.93 23.20
C ASP A 21 3.22 -11.71 24.66
N LYS A 22 2.35 -12.14 25.57
CA LYS A 22 2.57 -12.05 27.02
C LYS A 22 3.30 -13.26 27.61
N SER A 23 3.90 -14.13 26.79
CA SER A 23 4.69 -15.30 27.24
C SER A 23 5.80 -14.94 28.22
N THR A 24 6.33 -13.71 28.14
CA THR A 24 7.38 -13.17 29.02
C THR A 24 6.85 -12.46 30.27
N VAL A 25 5.53 -12.30 30.40
CA VAL A 25 4.87 -11.68 31.55
C VAL A 25 4.44 -12.77 32.52
N THR A 26 5.23 -12.98 33.57
CA THR A 26 5.03 -14.06 34.55
C THR A 26 4.06 -13.70 35.68
N ASP A 27 4.02 -12.41 36.04
CA ASP A 27 3.17 -11.91 37.12
C ASP A 27 1.78 -11.56 36.58
N PRO A 28 0.71 -11.61 37.39
CA PRO A 28 -0.59 -11.09 37.01
C PRO A 28 -0.48 -9.63 36.54
N ILE A 29 -1.17 -9.30 35.45
CA ILE A 29 -1.15 -7.94 34.91
C ILE A 29 -1.95 -7.02 35.85
N THR A 30 -1.28 -6.02 36.40
CA THR A 30 -1.84 -4.97 37.25
C THR A 30 -1.79 -3.60 36.59
N SER A 31 -0.93 -3.40 35.59
CA SER A 31 -0.94 -2.18 34.76
C SER A 31 -0.53 -2.44 33.32
N ILE A 32 -1.06 -1.62 32.41
CA ILE A 32 -0.77 -1.66 30.98
C ILE A 32 -0.60 -0.22 30.48
N LEU A 33 0.48 0.04 29.74
CA LEU A 33 0.70 1.32 29.07
C LEU A 33 1.10 1.11 27.62
N TRP A 34 0.24 1.55 26.70
CA TRP A 34 0.55 1.64 25.29
C TRP A 34 1.10 3.02 24.93
N LYS A 35 2.15 3.03 24.12
CA LYS A 35 2.77 4.24 23.58
C LYS A 35 2.82 4.22 22.06
N HIS A 36 2.68 5.39 21.46
CA HIS A 36 2.96 5.69 20.06
C HIS A 36 4.15 6.65 20.04
N GLY A 37 5.32 6.11 19.69
CA GLY A 37 6.60 6.76 19.94
C GLY A 37 6.77 7.09 21.43
N LYS A 38 6.81 8.39 21.76
CA LYS A 38 6.94 8.87 23.15
C LYS A 38 5.59 9.22 23.80
N ASN A 39 4.51 9.24 23.02
CA ASN A 39 3.20 9.70 23.48
C ASN A 39 2.38 8.52 24.02
N LYS A 40 1.63 8.75 25.10
CA LYS A 40 0.69 7.74 25.61
C LYS A 40 -0.49 7.57 24.64
N VAL A 41 -0.93 6.33 24.47
CA VAL A 41 -2.12 5.96 23.69
C VAL A 41 -3.24 5.56 24.64
N ALA A 42 -2.96 4.59 25.49
CA ALA A 42 -3.88 4.06 26.49
C ALA A 42 -3.10 3.64 27.74
N GLU A 43 -3.64 3.91 28.92
CA GLU A 43 -3.08 3.51 30.21
C GLU A 43 -4.18 2.92 31.07
N TRP A 44 -3.88 1.80 31.72
CA TRP A 44 -4.75 1.20 32.71
C TRP A 44 -3.92 0.76 33.90
N ASP A 45 -4.45 0.99 35.10
CA ASP A 45 -3.89 0.51 36.35
C ASP A 45 -5.01 -0.03 37.24
N LYS A 46 -4.81 -1.23 37.77
CA LYS A 46 -5.76 -1.95 38.60
C LYS A 46 -6.09 -1.22 39.90
N ASP A 47 -5.11 -0.57 40.52
CA ASP A 47 -5.25 0.03 41.84
C ASP A 47 -5.92 1.42 41.74
N PHE A 48 -5.75 2.10 40.60
CA PHE A 48 -6.39 3.38 40.31
C PHE A 48 -7.69 3.25 39.50
N GLY A 49 -8.04 2.04 39.05
CA GLY A 49 -9.35 1.64 38.53
C GLY A 49 -9.78 2.24 37.18
N GLY A 50 -9.06 3.23 36.65
CA GLY A 50 -9.39 3.92 35.40
C GLY A 50 -8.64 3.38 34.18
N LEU A 51 -9.36 3.22 33.06
CA LEU A 51 -8.75 3.18 31.72
C LEU A 51 -8.74 4.60 31.16
N ASP A 52 -7.56 5.13 30.90
CA ASP A 52 -7.37 6.42 30.25
C ASP A 52 -6.95 6.24 28.80
N ILE A 53 -7.65 6.92 27.89
CA ILE A 53 -7.29 7.01 26.47
C ILE A 53 -6.89 8.45 26.16
N TYR A 54 -5.76 8.63 25.49
CA TYR A 54 -5.12 9.94 25.35
C TYR A 54 -5.31 10.58 23.96
N ALA A 55 -5.39 11.92 23.97
CA ALA A 55 -5.29 12.77 22.78
C ALA A 55 -6.11 12.27 21.58
N ALA A 56 -5.47 12.11 20.42
CA ALA A 56 -6.09 11.74 19.16
C ALA A 56 -6.69 10.32 19.14
N PHE A 57 -6.41 9.50 20.16
CA PHE A 57 -6.88 8.11 20.26
C PHE A 57 -8.21 7.98 21.00
N LYS A 58 -8.70 9.05 21.64
CA LYS A 58 -10.01 9.06 22.30
C LYS A 58 -11.12 8.65 21.33
N GLU A 59 -12.13 7.97 21.87
CA GLU A 59 -13.33 7.47 21.15
C GLU A 59 -13.08 6.42 20.06
N ARG A 60 -11.82 6.17 19.67
CA ARG A 60 -11.46 5.23 18.61
C ARG A 60 -10.70 4.00 19.10
N THR A 61 -10.26 4.01 20.35
CA THR A 61 -9.36 3.01 20.92
C THR A 61 -10.00 2.21 22.03
N THR A 62 -9.76 0.90 22.04
CA THR A 62 -10.12 -0.01 23.15
C THR A 62 -8.88 -0.77 23.60
N LEU A 63 -8.79 -1.02 24.91
CA LEU A 63 -7.75 -1.83 25.52
C LEU A 63 -8.38 -3.01 26.27
N ASP A 64 -7.97 -4.22 25.92
CA ASP A 64 -8.26 -5.40 26.72
C ASP A 64 -7.29 -5.48 27.90
N GLN A 65 -7.81 -5.34 29.12
CA GLN A 65 -7.02 -5.30 30.35
C GLN A 65 -6.45 -6.66 30.78
N THR A 66 -6.87 -7.75 30.15
CA THR A 66 -6.42 -9.14 30.43
C THR A 66 -5.35 -9.60 29.45
N SER A 67 -5.47 -9.22 28.18
CA SER A 67 -4.53 -9.60 27.13
C SER A 67 -3.54 -8.49 26.76
N GLY A 68 -3.86 -7.23 27.06
CA GLY A 68 -3.15 -6.07 26.56
C GLY A 68 -3.40 -5.77 25.09
N GLU A 69 -4.38 -6.45 24.46
CA GLU A 69 -4.76 -6.20 23.07
C GLU A 69 -5.25 -4.75 22.89
N LEU A 70 -4.59 -4.02 21.99
CA LEU A 70 -4.96 -2.67 21.61
C LEU A 70 -5.69 -2.71 20.27
N ARG A 71 -6.87 -2.08 20.21
CA ARG A 71 -7.58 -1.86 18.95
C ARG A 71 -7.74 -0.37 18.71
N ILE A 72 -7.48 0.07 17.48
CA ILE A 72 -7.69 1.45 17.04
C ILE A 72 -8.52 1.43 15.77
N SER A 73 -9.59 2.21 15.71
CA SER A 73 -10.47 2.31 14.54
C SER A 73 -10.33 3.66 13.84
N GLY A 74 -10.74 3.73 12.57
CA GLY A 74 -10.67 4.97 11.79
C GLY A 74 -9.25 5.49 11.68
N LEU A 75 -8.31 4.61 11.28
CA LEU A 75 -6.89 4.92 11.23
C LEU A 75 -6.59 6.15 10.38
N LYS A 76 -5.71 7.00 10.89
CA LYS A 76 -5.24 8.21 10.20
C LYS A 76 -3.79 8.04 9.81
N LYS A 77 -3.34 8.80 8.82
CA LYS A 77 -1.92 8.84 8.45
C LYS A 77 -0.98 9.12 9.61
N THR A 78 -1.39 10.04 10.49
CA THR A 78 -0.66 10.42 11.71
C THR A 78 -0.59 9.31 12.75
N ASP A 79 -1.41 8.26 12.63
CA ASP A 79 -1.36 7.10 13.52
C ASP A 79 -0.19 6.15 13.13
N SER A 80 0.48 6.38 11.98
CA SER A 80 1.68 5.65 11.59
C SER A 80 2.83 5.88 12.57
N GLY A 81 3.67 4.88 12.77
CA GLY A 81 4.83 4.94 13.65
C GLY A 81 4.95 3.71 14.53
N VAL A 82 5.85 3.79 15.51
CA VAL A 82 6.17 2.66 16.38
C VAL A 82 5.25 2.65 17.59
N TYR A 83 4.62 1.51 17.83
CA TYR A 83 3.85 1.22 19.03
C TYR A 83 4.61 0.28 19.94
N SER A 84 4.57 0.56 21.23
CA SER A 84 5.15 -0.28 22.28
C SER A 84 4.20 -0.40 23.46
N VAL A 85 4.35 -1.48 24.21
CA VAL A 85 3.53 -1.77 25.39
C VAL A 85 4.41 -2.08 26.58
N GLU A 86 4.01 -1.55 27.73
CA GLU A 86 4.56 -1.90 29.04
C GLU A 86 3.49 -2.66 29.82
N PHE A 87 3.90 -3.77 30.45
CA PHE A 87 3.09 -4.51 31.41
C PHE A 87 3.74 -4.39 32.78
N ASN A 88 2.99 -3.99 33.81
CA ASN A 88 3.52 -3.84 35.18
C ASN A 88 4.79 -2.96 35.21
N SER A 89 4.77 -1.86 34.45
CA SER A 89 5.89 -0.93 34.25
C SER A 89 7.15 -1.55 33.62
N LYS A 90 7.06 -2.74 33.02
CA LYS A 90 8.14 -3.40 32.27
C LYS A 90 7.83 -3.35 30.77
N LEU A 91 8.76 -2.79 30.00
CA LEU A 91 8.65 -2.71 28.55
C LEU A 91 8.73 -4.10 27.91
N LEU A 92 7.76 -4.40 27.04
CA LEU A 92 7.84 -5.59 26.19
C LEU A 92 8.86 -5.34 25.07
N ASN A 93 9.77 -6.30 24.87
CA ASN A 93 10.81 -6.17 23.84
C ASN A 93 10.26 -6.07 22.40
N LYS A 94 9.04 -6.57 22.17
CA LYS A 94 8.39 -6.48 20.86
C LYS A 94 7.76 -5.10 20.66
N THR A 95 8.09 -4.48 19.54
CA THR A 95 7.45 -3.25 19.05
C THR A 95 6.70 -3.53 17.76
N TYR A 96 5.78 -2.64 17.39
CA TYR A 96 4.96 -2.74 16.19
C TYR A 96 5.15 -1.49 15.35
N THR A 97 5.64 -1.63 14.12
CA THR A 97 5.76 -0.49 13.20
C THR A 97 4.53 -0.45 12.32
N LEU A 98 3.71 0.58 12.46
CA LEU A 98 2.52 0.78 11.65
C LEU A 98 2.79 1.79 10.54
N SER A 99 2.45 1.41 9.31
CA SER A 99 2.35 2.29 8.15
C SER A 99 0.90 2.37 7.71
N VAL A 100 0.25 3.50 7.97
CA VAL A 100 -1.10 3.76 7.47
C VAL A 100 -0.98 4.37 6.07
N ILE A 101 -1.55 3.73 5.05
CA ILE A 101 -1.43 4.12 3.64
C ILE A 101 -2.81 4.21 2.97
N LYS A 102 -2.91 4.98 1.89
CA LYS A 102 -4.13 4.99 1.06
C LYS A 102 -4.13 3.76 0.17
N ALA A 103 -5.31 3.31 -0.24
CA ALA A 103 -5.42 2.39 -1.37
C ALA A 103 -4.84 3.04 -2.64
N VAL A 104 -4.31 2.22 -3.55
CA VAL A 104 -3.87 2.72 -4.86
C VAL A 104 -5.09 3.23 -5.63
N PRO A 105 -5.01 4.42 -6.25
CA PRO A 105 -6.04 4.87 -7.17
C PRO A 105 -6.00 4.06 -8.48
N LYS A 106 -7.10 4.08 -9.23
CA LYS A 106 -7.15 3.50 -10.57
C LYS A 106 -6.16 4.23 -11.51
N PRO A 107 -5.15 3.54 -12.09
CA PRO A 107 -4.19 4.19 -12.97
C PRO A 107 -4.76 4.52 -14.35
N THR A 108 -4.12 5.47 -15.03
CA THR A 108 -4.36 5.75 -16.46
C THR A 108 -3.07 5.52 -17.25
N ILE A 109 -3.15 5.01 -18.48
CA ILE A 109 -1.96 4.88 -19.33
C ILE A 109 -1.86 6.09 -20.26
N THR A 110 -0.70 6.73 -20.29
CA THR A 110 -0.33 7.71 -21.32
C THR A 110 0.75 7.13 -22.24
N SER A 111 0.86 7.66 -23.45
CA SER A 111 1.87 7.25 -24.42
C SER A 111 2.66 8.45 -24.92
N SER A 112 3.97 8.25 -25.11
CA SER A 112 4.86 9.19 -25.77
C SER A 112 5.67 8.43 -26.81
N CYS A 113 5.58 8.87 -28.07
CA CYS A 113 6.21 8.17 -29.20
C CYS A 113 7.29 9.02 -29.84
N ASN A 114 8.28 8.36 -30.46
CA ASN A 114 9.22 9.05 -31.33
C ASN A 114 8.50 9.59 -32.59
N PRO A 115 9.11 10.56 -33.31
CA PRO A 115 8.47 11.20 -34.49
C PRO A 115 8.03 10.21 -35.56
N ASP A 116 8.80 9.13 -35.77
CA ASP A 116 8.51 8.10 -36.77
C ASP A 116 7.43 7.09 -36.33
N LYS A 117 6.92 7.21 -35.10
CA LYS A 117 5.99 6.26 -34.46
C LYS A 117 6.44 4.81 -34.60
N THR A 118 7.74 4.57 -34.42
CA THR A 118 8.34 3.22 -34.42
C THR A 118 8.63 2.72 -33.01
N SER A 119 8.73 3.63 -32.04
CA SER A 119 8.95 3.33 -30.63
C SER A 119 8.13 4.27 -29.76
N CYS A 120 7.49 3.73 -28.73
CA CYS A 120 6.70 4.48 -27.78
C CYS A 120 7.00 4.02 -26.36
N THR A 121 6.99 4.97 -25.43
CA THR A 121 7.00 4.71 -23.99
C THR A 121 5.57 4.88 -23.47
N LEU A 122 5.02 3.81 -22.93
CA LEU A 122 3.79 3.84 -22.15
C LEU A 122 4.13 4.18 -20.71
N THR A 123 3.40 5.10 -20.10
CA THR A 123 3.56 5.47 -18.69
C THR A 123 2.28 5.22 -17.94
N CYS A 124 2.38 4.51 -16.83
CA CYS A 124 1.27 4.29 -15.92
C CYS A 124 1.11 5.51 -15.02
N GLU A 125 0.32 6.50 -15.45
CA GLU A 125 0.17 7.78 -14.78
C GLU A 125 -0.85 7.74 -13.66
N VAL A 126 -0.37 8.11 -12.46
CA VAL A 126 -1.21 8.45 -11.32
C VAL A 126 -0.41 9.17 -10.24
N ASP A 127 -1.12 9.88 -9.36
CA ASP A 127 -0.58 10.41 -8.11
C ASP A 127 -0.59 9.31 -7.03
N THR A 128 0.59 8.91 -6.57
CA THR A 128 0.78 7.91 -5.51
C THR A 128 1.00 8.53 -4.14
N THR A 129 0.79 9.85 -3.99
CA THR A 129 0.87 10.52 -2.68
C THR A 129 0.07 9.74 -1.66
N ASP A 130 0.71 9.41 -0.54
CA ASP A 130 0.17 8.61 0.56
C ASP A 130 -0.12 7.12 0.29
N ALA A 131 0.09 6.59 -0.92
CA ALA A 131 -0.16 5.19 -1.27
C ALA A 131 1.11 4.31 -1.30
N GLU A 132 2.28 4.89 -1.09
CA GLU A 132 3.57 4.19 -1.08
C GLU A 132 3.69 3.14 0.05
N PRO A 133 4.41 2.02 -0.18
CA PRO A 133 5.16 1.67 -1.38
C PRO A 133 4.26 1.09 -2.48
N VAL A 134 4.46 1.54 -3.73
CA VAL A 134 3.74 1.05 -4.91
C VAL A 134 4.65 0.23 -5.83
N THR A 135 4.14 -0.91 -6.31
CA THR A 135 4.73 -1.71 -7.39
C THR A 135 3.87 -1.67 -8.64
N TYR A 136 4.50 -1.76 -9.80
CA TYR A 136 3.85 -1.75 -11.11
C TYR A 136 4.02 -3.08 -11.83
N SER A 137 3.01 -3.44 -12.62
CA SER A 137 3.10 -4.58 -13.54
C SER A 137 2.29 -4.28 -14.79
N TRP A 138 2.71 -4.88 -15.90
CA TRP A 138 2.08 -4.66 -17.20
C TRP A 138 1.57 -5.97 -17.78
N LYS A 139 0.50 -5.89 -18.55
CA LYS A 139 -0.04 -7.00 -19.32
C LYS A 139 -0.21 -6.58 -20.77
N GLU A 140 0.39 -7.36 -21.66
CA GLU A 140 0.24 -7.23 -23.11
C GLU A 140 -0.78 -8.26 -23.63
N GLY A 141 -1.90 -7.78 -24.19
CA GLY A 141 -2.96 -8.60 -24.75
C GLY A 141 -3.53 -9.58 -23.73
N GLU A 142 -3.51 -10.87 -24.08
CA GLU A 142 -3.91 -11.96 -23.18
C GLU A 142 -2.72 -12.61 -22.45
N GLY A 143 -1.53 -12.02 -22.55
CA GLY A 143 -0.31 -12.52 -21.93
C GLY A 143 -0.31 -12.50 -20.40
N ALA A 144 0.81 -12.91 -19.82
CA ALA A 144 1.04 -12.87 -18.38
C ALA A 144 1.28 -11.42 -17.90
N TRP A 145 1.17 -11.23 -16.59
CA TRP A 145 1.62 -10.00 -15.94
C TRP A 145 3.13 -10.03 -15.79
N GLU A 146 3.78 -8.92 -16.14
CA GLU A 146 5.21 -8.72 -15.97
C GLU A 146 5.45 -7.60 -14.97
N ASP A 147 6.18 -7.90 -13.89
CA ASP A 147 6.59 -6.91 -12.90
C ASP A 147 7.69 -6.03 -13.50
N LEU A 148 7.37 -4.75 -13.71
CA LEU A 148 8.21 -3.76 -14.36
C LEU A 148 8.08 -2.42 -13.64
N ASP A 149 8.77 -1.41 -14.13
CA ASP A 149 8.65 -0.04 -13.62
C ASP A 149 7.35 0.64 -14.07
N LYS A 150 7.17 1.89 -13.62
CA LYS A 150 6.07 2.79 -14.03
C LYS A 150 5.98 2.95 -15.56
N GLN A 151 7.05 2.69 -16.29
CA GLN A 151 7.14 2.85 -17.74
C GLN A 151 7.38 1.52 -18.46
N LEU A 152 6.74 1.36 -19.62
CA LEU A 152 6.92 0.23 -20.53
C LEU A 152 7.30 0.76 -21.91
N ASN A 153 8.44 0.32 -22.44
CA ASN A 153 8.87 0.65 -23.80
C ASN A 153 8.36 -0.40 -24.79
N ILE A 154 7.69 0.06 -25.84
CA ILE A 154 7.16 -0.80 -26.90
C ILE A 154 7.64 -0.32 -28.27
N ASN A 155 7.87 -1.28 -29.18
CA ASN A 155 8.27 -1.01 -30.55
C ASN A 155 7.17 -1.47 -31.51
N LYS A 156 7.08 -0.79 -32.66
CA LYS A 156 6.14 -1.15 -33.71
C LYS A 156 6.47 -2.55 -34.24
N SER A 157 5.46 -3.42 -34.28
CA SER A 157 5.60 -4.77 -34.84
C SER A 157 5.06 -4.82 -36.28
N ASP A 158 5.77 -5.53 -37.15
CA ASP A 158 5.36 -5.78 -38.55
C ASP A 158 4.18 -6.75 -38.67
N THR A 159 3.80 -7.41 -37.58
CA THR A 159 2.73 -8.44 -37.57
C THR A 159 1.31 -7.85 -37.65
N GLY A 160 1.14 -6.52 -37.59
CA GLY A 160 -0.15 -5.85 -37.75
C GLY A 160 -1.17 -6.11 -36.64
N LYS A 161 -0.81 -6.86 -35.58
CA LYS A 161 -1.68 -7.07 -34.42
C LYS A 161 -1.71 -5.82 -33.55
N SER A 162 -2.90 -5.23 -33.42
CA SER A 162 -3.15 -4.21 -32.40
C SER A 162 -3.25 -4.92 -31.06
N THR A 163 -2.20 -4.81 -30.24
CA THR A 163 -2.21 -5.36 -28.89
C THR A 163 -2.67 -4.31 -27.89
N LYS A 164 -3.47 -4.73 -26.91
CA LYS A 164 -3.91 -3.87 -25.80
C LYS A 164 -2.91 -3.97 -24.66
N TYR A 165 -2.62 -2.84 -24.02
CA TYR A 165 -1.78 -2.81 -22.82
C TYR A 165 -2.61 -2.42 -21.61
N ILE A 166 -2.37 -3.09 -20.49
CA ILE A 166 -2.98 -2.78 -19.20
C ILE A 166 -1.85 -2.61 -18.19
N CYS A 167 -1.90 -1.54 -17.41
CA CYS A 167 -1.04 -1.36 -16.26
C CYS A 167 -1.81 -1.74 -14.99
N LYS A 168 -1.08 -2.31 -14.03
CA LYS A 168 -1.57 -2.63 -12.71
C LYS A 168 -0.65 -2.06 -11.66
N MET A 169 -1.27 -1.45 -10.66
CA MET A 169 -0.62 -0.93 -9.48
C MET A 169 -1.01 -1.74 -8.27
N LYS A 170 -0.06 -1.92 -7.36
CA LYS A 170 -0.27 -2.65 -6.12
C LYS A 170 0.49 -1.99 -4.99
N ASN A 171 -0.14 -1.93 -3.83
CA ASN A 171 0.53 -1.67 -2.56
C ASN A 171 0.09 -2.73 -1.54
N PRO A 172 0.65 -2.74 -0.32
CA PRO A 172 0.30 -3.75 0.68
C PRO A 172 -1.18 -3.83 1.08
N VAL A 173 -2.01 -2.81 0.78
CA VAL A 173 -3.42 -2.76 1.18
C VAL A 173 -4.41 -2.91 0.03
N SER A 174 -3.97 -2.79 -1.24
CA SER A 174 -4.87 -2.75 -2.40
C SER A 174 -4.14 -2.98 -3.74
N GLU A 175 -4.92 -3.26 -4.77
CA GLU A 175 -4.46 -3.48 -6.15
C GLU A 175 -5.51 -2.93 -7.12
N GLU A 176 -5.07 -2.19 -8.14
CA GLU A 176 -5.94 -1.55 -9.14
C GLU A 176 -5.34 -1.65 -10.54
N VAL A 177 -6.21 -1.67 -11.56
CA VAL A 177 -5.84 -1.82 -12.97
C VAL A 177 -6.37 -0.67 -13.83
N SER A 178 -5.60 -0.29 -14.84
CA SER A 178 -6.03 0.72 -15.80
C SER A 178 -7.11 0.17 -16.74
N ASP A 179 -7.81 1.08 -17.42
CA ASP A 179 -8.48 0.68 -18.65
C ASP A 179 -7.44 0.30 -19.71
N PRO A 180 -7.76 -0.65 -20.62
CA PRO A 180 -6.83 -1.05 -21.66
C PRO A 180 -6.62 0.07 -22.68
N ILE A 181 -5.35 0.36 -23.02
CA ILE A 181 -5.01 1.22 -24.15
C ILE A 181 -4.74 0.36 -25.39
N GLY A 182 -5.39 0.67 -26.52
CA GLY A 182 -5.20 0.00 -27.80
C GLY A 182 -4.81 0.99 -28.90
N GLN A 183 -4.25 0.50 -30.01
CA GLN A 183 -3.76 1.30 -31.14
C GLN A 183 -2.74 2.39 -30.76
N VAL A 184 -1.63 2.00 -30.12
CA VAL A 184 -0.52 2.94 -29.85
C VAL A 184 0.19 3.36 -31.14
N PHE A 185 0.20 2.47 -32.14
CA PHE A 185 0.71 2.72 -33.48
C PHE A 185 -0.45 2.79 -34.46
N ASP A 186 -0.42 3.77 -35.38
CA ASP A 186 -1.42 3.86 -36.44
C ASP A 186 -1.40 2.55 -37.26
N PRO A 187 -2.56 1.95 -37.58
CA PRO A 187 -2.62 0.92 -38.60
C PRO A 187 -2.08 1.59 -39.87
N GLY A 188 -0.94 1.10 -40.38
CA GLY A 188 -0.27 1.71 -41.51
C GLY A 188 -1.29 2.03 -42.61
N GLU A 189 -1.27 3.26 -43.13
CA GLU A 189 -2.02 3.57 -44.35
C GLU A 189 -1.57 2.57 -45.41
N TRP A 190 -2.39 1.56 -45.68
CA TRP A 190 -2.25 0.76 -46.88
C TRP A 190 -2.67 1.65 -48.04
N THR A 191 -1.80 2.57 -48.45
CA THR A 191 -1.96 3.22 -49.75
C THR A 191 -1.72 2.14 -50.79
N LEU A 192 -2.80 1.51 -51.26
CA LEU A 192 -2.84 0.81 -52.54
C LEU A 192 -2.39 1.82 -53.59
N LYS A 193 -1.08 1.84 -53.91
CA LYS A 193 -0.61 2.49 -55.12
C LYS A 193 -1.18 1.67 -56.27
N ARG A 194 -2.31 2.13 -56.84
CA ARG A 194 -2.76 1.67 -58.15
C ARG A 194 -1.60 1.89 -59.11
N VAL A 195 -0.99 0.79 -59.56
CA VAL A 195 -0.14 0.79 -60.74
C VAL A 195 -1.09 0.99 -61.92
N THR A 196 -1.13 2.20 -62.46
CA THR A 196 -1.74 2.42 -63.78
C THR A 196 -0.72 1.93 -64.80
N VAL A 197 -1.05 0.83 -65.46
CA VAL A 197 -0.39 0.45 -66.71
C VAL A 197 -1.00 1.29 -67.82
N LEU A 198 -0.18 2.15 -68.44
CA LEU A 198 -0.28 2.52 -69.85
C LEU A 198 1.14 2.55 -70.41
#